data_AF-A0A351VJ48-F1
#
_entry.id   AF-A0A351VJ48-F1
#
_cell.length_a   1.000
_cell.length_b   1.000
_cell.length_c   1.000
_cell.angle_alpha   90.00
_cell.angle_beta   90.00
_cell.angle_gamma   90.00
#
_symmetry.space_group_name_H-M   'P 1'
#
loop_
_entity.id
_entity.type
_entity.pdbx_description
1 polymer ?
#
loop_
_entity_poly.entity_id
_entity_poly.type
_entity_poly.pdbx_seq_one_letter_code
_entity_poly.pdbx_strand_id
1 'polypeptide(L)' 'MVKSYRKKPVVIEALQFDGNFNEIEKFVGGDAEFRQGELIVATLEGPLHASPKDYIIKGIKGEFYPCKPDIFEATYEPV' A
#
# COMPACT_ATOMS: atom_id res chain seq x y z
N MET A 1 -13.06 31.06 -8.47
CA MET A 1 -11.98 30.89 -9.47
C MET A 1 -11.42 29.49 -9.33
N VAL A 2 -11.31 28.74 -10.43
CA VAL A 2 -10.70 27.39 -10.43
C VAL A 2 -9.19 27.53 -10.55
N LYS A 3 -8.43 26.75 -9.78
CA LYS A 3 -6.97 26.69 -9.85
C LYS A 3 -6.53 25.23 -10.04
N SER A 4 -5.58 25.02 -10.94
CA SER A 4 -5.03 23.70 -11.25
C SER A 4 -3.72 23.50 -10.48
N TYR A 5 -3.51 22.29 -9.96
CA TYR A 5 -2.32 21.93 -9.19
C TYR A 5 -1.80 20.57 -9.69
N ARG A 6 -0.48 20.35 -9.62
CA ARG A 6 0.14 19.04 -9.88
C ARG A 6 0.59 18.40 -8.58
N LYS A 7 0.58 17.07 -8.50
CA LYS A 7 1.19 16.33 -7.40
C LYS A 7 2.71 16.59 -7.39
N LYS A 8 3.32 16.68 -6.21
CA LYS A 8 4.79 16.73 -6.10
C LYS A 8 5.36 15.36 -6.52
N PRO A 9 6.54 15.31 -7.18
CA PRO A 9 7.21 14.05 -7.43
C PRO A 9 7.65 13.46 -6.09
N VAL A 10 7.25 12.21 -5.81
CA VAL A 10 7.54 11.51 -4.56
C VAL A 10 7.90 10.07 -4.93
N VAL A 11 9.06 9.62 -4.47
CA VAL A 11 9.44 8.21 -4.48
C VAL A 11 8.81 7.56 -3.24
N ILE A 12 8.19 6.40 -3.44
CA ILE A 12 7.56 5.63 -2.36
C ILE A 12 8.21 4.25 -2.26
N GLU A 13 8.04 3.61 -1.12
CA GLU A 13 8.36 2.20 -0.93
C GLU A 13 7.07 1.39 -1.06
N ALA A 14 7.11 0.28 -1.79
CA ALA A 14 5.97 -0.64 -1.88
C ALA A 14 6.45 -2.09 -1.98
N LEU A 15 5.67 -3.00 -1.43
CA LEU A 15 5.89 -4.44 -1.51
C LEU A 15 4.64 -5.11 -2.10
N GLN A 16 4.80 -5.92 -3.14
CA GLN A 16 3.68 -6.71 -3.67
C GLN A 16 3.40 -7.89 -2.75
N PHE A 17 2.14 -8.04 -2.34
CA PHE A 17 1.72 -9.15 -1.52
C PHE A 17 1.55 -10.41 -2.37
N ASP A 18 2.38 -11.43 -2.18
CA ASP A 18 2.34 -12.70 -2.93
C ASP A 18 1.50 -13.79 -2.23
N GLY A 19 0.86 -13.46 -1.11
CA GLY A 19 0.19 -14.40 -0.21
C GLY A 19 1.04 -14.81 0.99
N ASN A 20 2.32 -14.43 1.04
CA ASN A 20 3.21 -14.64 2.17
C ASN A 20 3.16 -13.44 3.13
N PHE A 21 2.61 -13.66 4.32
CA PHE A 21 2.45 -12.60 5.31
C PHE A 21 3.77 -12.13 5.92
N ASN A 22 4.79 -12.99 6.01
CA ASN A 22 6.02 -12.69 6.76
C ASN A 22 6.80 -11.49 6.20
N GLU A 23 6.80 -11.30 4.88
CA GLU A 23 7.50 -10.16 4.28
C GLU A 23 6.71 -8.86 4.48
N ILE A 24 5.38 -8.93 4.38
CA ILE A 24 4.52 -7.80 4.66
C ILE A 24 4.62 -7.39 6.14
N GLU A 25 4.58 -8.33 7.07
CA GLU A 25 4.69 -8.05 8.50
C GLU A 25 5.99 -7.31 8.83
N LYS A 26 7.12 -7.73 8.24
CA LYS A 26 8.41 -7.04 8.38
C LYS A 26 8.39 -5.65 7.76
N PHE A 27 7.68 -5.47 6.64
CA PHE A 27 7.57 -4.20 5.95
C PHE A 27 6.70 -3.19 6.71
N VAL A 28 5.55 -3.64 7.23
CA VAL A 28 4.57 -2.79 7.94
C VAL A 28 4.87 -2.62 9.43
N GLY A 29 5.69 -3.49 10.03
CA GLY A 29 6.14 -3.33 11.42
C GLY A 29 5.06 -3.52 12.48
N GLY A 30 3.95 -4.22 12.17
CA GLY A 30 2.85 -4.51 13.10
C GLY A 30 1.52 -3.83 12.76
N ASP A 31 1.49 -2.96 11.75
CA ASP A 31 0.25 -2.29 11.29
C ASP A 31 -0.59 -3.15 10.33
N ALA A 32 -0.39 -4.46 10.32
CA ALA A 32 -1.19 -5.38 9.51
C ALA A 32 -1.48 -6.69 10.24
N GLU A 33 -2.65 -7.24 9.96
CA GLU A 33 -3.13 -8.51 10.50
C GLU A 33 -3.45 -9.47 9.36
N PHE A 34 -3.13 -10.76 9.53
CA PHE A 34 -3.53 -11.79 8.58
C PHE A 34 -4.65 -12.65 9.18
N ARG A 35 -5.80 -12.67 8.52
CA ARG A 35 -6.97 -13.43 8.98
C ARG A 35 -7.66 -14.10 7.80
N GLN A 36 -7.93 -15.40 7.93
CA GLN A 36 -8.70 -16.19 6.94
C GLN A 36 -8.15 -16.15 5.50
N GLY A 37 -6.85 -15.95 5.32
CA GLY A 37 -6.24 -15.86 3.97
C GLY A 37 -6.21 -14.44 3.40
N GLU A 38 -6.72 -13.45 4.14
CA GLU A 38 -6.72 -12.04 3.76
C GLU A 38 -5.79 -11.24 4.66
N LEU A 39 -5.09 -10.28 4.06
CA LEU A 39 -4.26 -9.32 4.77
C LEU A 39 -5.09 -8.07 5.03
N ILE A 40 -5.14 -7.62 6.28
CA ILE A 40 -5.85 -6.42 6.71
C ILE A 40 -4.80 -5.41 7.17
N VAL A 41 -4.73 -4.26 6.51
CA VAL A 41 -3.83 -3.17 6.87
C VAL A 41 -4.61 -2.12 7.66
N ALA A 42 -4.09 -1.71 8.81
CA ALA A 42 -4.68 -0.64 9.61
C ALA A 42 -4.32 0.72 8.98
N THR A 43 -5.28 1.33 8.28
CA THR A 43 -5.09 2.65 7.65
C THR A 43 -5.74 3.75 8.47
N LEU A 44 -5.47 5.02 8.12
CA LEU A 44 -6.07 6.18 8.80
C LEU A 44 -7.59 6.27 8.59
N GLU A 45 -8.07 5.71 7.49
CA GLU A 45 -9.47 5.64 7.09
C GLU A 45 -10.18 4.38 7.63
N GLY A 46 -9.45 3.51 8.33
CA GLY A 46 -9.93 2.23 8.85
C GLY A 46 -9.20 1.02 8.27
N PRO A 47 -9.58 -0.20 8.68
CA PRO A 47 -8.96 -1.42 8.16
C PRO A 47 -9.28 -1.62 6.67
N LEU A 48 -8.25 -1.84 5.85
CA LEU A 48 -8.40 -2.17 4.43
C LEU A 48 -7.88 -3.58 4.13
N HIS A 49 -8.61 -4.32 3.29
CA HIS A 49 -8.23 -5.66 2.87
C HIS A 49 -7.29 -5.61 1.67
N ALA A 50 -6.28 -6.45 1.69
CA ALA A 50 -5.36 -6.72 0.61
C ALA A 50 -5.44 -8.19 0.22
N SER A 51 -5.54 -8.43 -1.08
CA SER A 51 -5.50 -9.75 -1.67
C SER A 51 -4.12 -10.01 -2.29
N PRO A 52 -3.75 -11.27 -2.54
CA PRO A 52 -2.55 -11.56 -3.32
C PRO A 52 -2.54 -10.77 -4.64
N LYS A 53 -1.37 -10.24 -5.00
CA LYS A 53 -1.03 -9.30 -6.08
C LYS A 53 -1.27 -7.81 -5.78
N ASP A 54 -1.97 -7.48 -4.70
CA ASP A 54 -2.06 -6.08 -4.27
C ASP A 54 -0.69 -5.59 -3.78
N TYR A 55 -0.42 -4.30 -3.97
CA TYR A 55 0.76 -3.64 -3.42
C TYR A 55 0.43 -3.03 -2.06
N ILE A 56 1.29 -3.25 -1.07
CA ILE A 56 1.27 -2.51 0.18
C ILE A 56 2.23 -1.34 0.05
N ILE A 57 1.70 -0.12 0.08
CA ILE A 57 2.46 1.12 -0.09
C ILE A 57 2.72 1.75 1.27
N LYS A 58 3.94 2.26 1.46
CA LYS A 58 4.27 3.15 2.56
C LYS A 58 4.09 4.61 2.14
N GLY A 59 3.13 5.28 2.77
CA GLY A 59 2.83 6.69 2.58
C GLY A 59 3.90 7.62 3.17
N ILE A 60 3.74 8.91 2.89
CA ILE A 60 4.75 9.94 3.21
C ILE A 60 4.86 10.16 4.72
N LYS A 61 3.80 9.89 5.50
CA LYS A 61 3.80 10.01 6.96
C LYS A 61 4.08 8.67 7.65
N GLY A 62 4.46 7.63 6.88
CA GLY A 62 4.71 6.28 7.37
C GLY A 62 3.46 5.41 7.49
N GLU A 63 2.30 5.88 7.05
CA GLU A 63 1.07 5.08 6.98
C GLU A 63 1.19 3.99 5.92
N PHE A 64 0.53 2.84 6.12
CA PHE A 64 0.49 1.78 5.12
C PHE A 64 -0.93 1.64 4.55
N TYR A 65 -1.02 1.31 3.27
CA TYR A 65 -2.32 1.01 2.63
C TYR A 65 -2.15 0.09 1.43
N PRO A 66 -3.14 -0.77 1.14
CA PRO A 66 -3.15 -1.59 -0.06
C PRO A 66 -3.52 -0.78 -1.30
N CYS A 67 -2.98 -1.19 -2.44
CA CYS A 67 -3.23 -0.62 -3.76
C CYS A 67 -3.39 -1.76 -4.78
N LYS A 68 -4.40 -1.68 -5.64
CA LYS A 68 -4.61 -2.69 -6.69
C LYS A 68 -3.51 -2.61 -7.75
N PRO A 69 -3.07 -3.75 -8.31
CA PRO A 69 -1.91 -3.80 -9.20
C PRO A 69 -2.07 -2.92 -10.45
N ASP A 70 -3.26 -2.91 -11.05
CA ASP A 70 -3.59 -2.08 -12.20
C ASP A 70 -3.50 -0.57 -11.89
N ILE A 71 -3.94 -0.16 -10.70
CA ILE A 71 -3.81 1.22 -10.23
C ILE A 71 -2.36 1.57 -9.94
N PHE A 72 -1.62 0.65 -9.30
CA PHE A 72 -0.22 0.84 -8.94
C PHE A 72 0.64 1.04 -10.19
N GLU A 73 0.56 0.11 -11.14
CA GLU A 73 1.34 0.13 -12.39
C GLU A 73 0.99 1.34 -13.28
N ALA A 74 -0.26 1.82 -13.22
CA ALA A 74 -0.65 3.04 -13.92
C ALA A 74 -0.13 4.33 -13.26
N THR A 75 0.28 4.27 -11.99
CA THR A 75 0.64 5.45 -11.18
C THR A 75 2.14 5.55 -10.89
N TYR A 76 2.84 4.42 -10.80
CA TYR A 76 4.22 4.33 -10.34
C TYR A 76 5.10 3.58 -11.35
N GLU A 77 6.36 4.00 -11.44
CA GLU A 77 7.40 3.34 -12.21
C GLU A 77 8.61 3.05 -11.30
N PRO A 78 9.38 1.97 -11.56
CA PRO A 78 10.64 1.74 -10.87
C PRO A 78 11.62 2.91 -11.12
N VAL A 79 12.35 3.29 -10.07
CA VAL A 79 13.38 4.34 -10.12
C VAL A 79 14.78 3.79 -9.85
#